data_AF-A0A2H4YCS5-F1
#
_entry.id   AF-A0A2H4YCS5-F1
#
_cell.length_a   1.000
_cell.length_b   1.000
_cell.length_c   1.000
_cell.angle_alpha   90.00
_cell.angle_beta   90.00
_cell.angle_gamma   90.00
#
_symmetry.space_group_name_H-M   'P 1'
#
loop_
_entity.id
_entity.type
_entity.pdbx_description
1 polymer ?
#
loop_
_entity_poly.entity_id
_entity_poly.type
_entity_poly.pdbx_seq_one_letter_code
_entity_poly.pdbx_strand_id
1 'polypeptide(L)'
;FTEFMEQRGPGHTVGSFKIYEKGFLDYKADIDEALQALDYMNDSKALARKNQLNAMKIACDAVIILGERYAAYARELAEKETDETRKEELLQIAANCDVVPAHKPQTYWQAIQMYWFVQ
;
A
#
# COMPACT_ATOMS: atom_id res chain seq x y z
N PHE A 1 24.12 -2.47 -21.21
CA PHE A 1 23.81 -1.14 -20.69
C PHE A 1 23.20 -0.34 -21.81
N THR A 2 21.88 -0.23 -21.84
CA THR A 2 21.15 0.57 -22.83
C THR A 2 20.56 1.77 -22.11
N GLU A 3 20.83 2.96 -22.66
CA GLU A 3 20.39 4.31 -22.28
C GLU A 3 18.91 4.43 -21.83
N PHE A 4 18.08 3.48 -22.22
CA PHE A 4 16.65 3.42 -21.90
C PHE A 4 16.33 3.25 -20.40
N MET A 5 17.16 2.53 -19.64
CA MET A 5 16.94 2.31 -18.19
C MET A 5 17.51 3.45 -17.32
N GLU A 6 18.30 4.36 -17.90
CA GLU A 6 18.84 5.55 -17.19
C GLU A 6 17.89 6.75 -17.25
N GLN A 7 17.04 6.83 -18.29
CA GLN A 7 16.11 7.95 -18.46
C GLN A 7 14.70 7.68 -17.92
N ARG A 8 14.30 6.41 -17.76
CA ARG A 8 12.94 6.02 -17.35
C ARG A 8 13.01 4.82 -16.41
N GLY A 9 12.11 4.78 -15.43
CA GLY A 9 11.87 3.56 -14.66
C GLY A 9 11.42 2.42 -15.59
N PRO A 10 11.59 1.14 -15.17
CA PRO A 10 11.19 -0.01 -15.98
C PRO A 10 9.73 0.12 -16.44
N GLY A 11 9.51 0.32 -17.75
CA GLY A 11 8.23 0.81 -18.29
C GLY A 11 7.10 -0.21 -18.41
N HIS A 12 7.32 -1.47 -18.00
CA HIS A 12 6.30 -2.52 -18.01
C HIS A 12 6.44 -3.40 -16.77
N THR A 13 5.76 -3.04 -15.69
CA THR A 13 5.63 -3.87 -14.50
C THR A 13 4.15 -4.17 -14.27
N VAL A 14 3.80 -5.44 -14.11
CA VAL A 14 2.45 -5.86 -13.75
C VAL A 14 2.45 -6.15 -12.26
N GLY A 15 1.61 -5.43 -11.50
CA GLY A 15 1.43 -5.66 -10.07
C GLY A 15 0.95 -7.08 -9.77
N SER A 16 1.31 -7.60 -8.60
CA SER A 16 0.88 -8.95 -8.19
C SER A 16 -0.61 -8.99 -7.84
N PHE A 17 -1.30 -10.08 -8.16
CA PHE A 17 -2.69 -10.31 -7.70
C PHE A 17 -2.81 -10.36 -6.17
N LYS A 18 -1.71 -10.59 -5.45
CA LYS A 18 -1.66 -10.67 -3.99
C LYS A 18 -2.15 -9.40 -3.28
N ILE A 19 -2.22 -8.26 -3.97
CA ILE A 19 -2.81 -7.02 -3.42
C ILE A 19 -4.30 -7.18 -3.07
N TYR A 20 -4.97 -8.19 -3.61
CA TYR A 20 -6.37 -8.50 -3.29
C TYR A 20 -6.51 -9.56 -2.19
N GLU A 21 -5.45 -10.30 -1.90
CA GLU A 21 -5.45 -11.36 -0.88
C GLU A 21 -4.93 -10.87 0.47
N LYS A 22 -4.06 -9.85 0.46
CA LYS A 22 -3.37 -9.28 1.62
C LYS A 22 -3.47 -7.76 1.64
N GLY A 23 -3.55 -7.19 2.84
CA GLY A 23 -3.28 -5.78 3.07
C GLY A 23 -1.80 -5.52 3.35
N PHE A 24 -1.40 -4.24 3.34
CA PHE A 24 -0.02 -3.86 3.65
C PHE A 24 0.39 -4.17 5.10
N LEU A 25 -0.56 -4.28 6.04
CA LEU A 25 -0.27 -4.77 7.38
C LEU A 25 0.15 -6.24 7.38
N ASP A 26 -0.44 -7.08 6.52
CA ASP A 26 -0.06 -8.49 6.42
C ASP A 26 1.34 -8.64 5.79
N TYR A 27 1.73 -7.75 4.87
CA TYR A 27 3.10 -7.71 4.35
C TYR A 27 4.11 -7.27 5.41
N LYS A 28 3.75 -6.31 6.26
CA LYS A 28 4.59 -5.93 7.40
C LYS A 28 4.81 -7.09 8.36
N ALA A 29 3.78 -7.91 8.61
CA ALA A 29 3.91 -9.11 9.43
C ALA A 29 4.91 -10.11 8.81
N ASP A 30 4.80 -10.40 7.51
CA ASP A 30 5.77 -11.26 6.81
C ASP A 30 7.20 -10.70 6.88
N ILE A 31 7.35 -9.38 6.73
CA ILE A 31 8.64 -8.71 6.80
C ILE A 31 9.24 -8.83 8.20
N ASP A 32 8.42 -8.68 9.25
CA ASP A 32 8.86 -8.80 10.64
C ASP A 32 9.26 -10.24 10.98
N GLU A 33 8.53 -11.24 10.48
CA GLU A 33 8.92 -12.65 10.58
C GLU A 33 10.27 -12.90 9.87
N ALA A 34 10.42 -12.39 8.64
CA ALA A 34 11.66 -12.54 7.88
C ALA A 34 12.86 -11.85 8.55
N LEU A 35 12.65 -10.69 9.19
CA LEU A 35 13.67 -9.98 9.97
C LEU A 35 14.12 -10.79 11.19
N GLN A 36 13.18 -11.44 11.88
CA GLN A 36 13.47 -12.28 13.05
C GLN A 36 14.22 -13.56 12.66
N ALA A 37 13.99 -14.08 11.46
CA ALA A 37 14.62 -15.29 10.96
C ALA A 37 16.03 -15.08 10.35
N LEU A 38 16.59 -13.86 10.38
CA LEU A 38 17.91 -13.59 9.80
C LEU A 38 19.04 -14.27 10.58
N ASP A 39 19.84 -15.09 9.88
CA ASP A 39 21.04 -15.73 10.44
C ASP A 39 22.29 -14.85 10.23
N TYR A 40 22.60 -14.02 11.23
CA TYR A 40 23.79 -13.16 11.18
C TYR A 40 25.12 -13.91 11.31
N MET A 41 25.10 -15.17 11.75
CA MET A 41 26.31 -15.94 12.01
C MET A 41 26.79 -16.68 10.75
N ASN A 42 25.86 -17.18 9.94
CA ASN A 42 26.19 -18.00 8.78
C ASN A 42 25.76 -17.39 7.43
N ASP A 43 24.97 -16.30 7.40
CA ASP A 43 24.60 -15.62 6.16
C ASP A 43 25.32 -14.27 6.02
N SER A 44 26.33 -14.24 5.14
CA SER A 44 27.08 -13.01 4.81
C SER A 44 26.21 -11.92 4.17
N LYS A 45 25.00 -12.24 3.69
CA LYS A 45 24.03 -11.28 3.15
C LYS A 45 22.99 -10.82 4.17
N ALA A 46 23.03 -11.30 5.41
CA ALA A 46 22.01 -10.99 6.43
C ALA A 46 21.82 -9.48 6.64
N LEU A 47 22.92 -8.70 6.68
CA LEU A 47 22.84 -7.25 6.85
C LEU A 47 22.20 -6.54 5.64
N ALA A 48 22.54 -6.97 4.43
CA ALA A 48 21.94 -6.42 3.21
C ALA A 48 20.44 -6.75 3.14
N ARG A 49 20.05 -7.98 3.47
CA ARG A 49 18.65 -8.40 3.58
C ARG A 49 17.89 -7.61 4.64
N LYS A 50 18.48 -7.38 5.82
CA LYS A 50 17.91 -6.53 6.87
C LYS A 50 17.58 -5.14 6.35
N ASN A 51 18.52 -4.50 5.65
CA ASN A 51 18.32 -3.15 5.10
C ASN A 51 17.19 -3.13 4.06
N GLN A 52 17.14 -4.13 3.18
CA GLN A 52 16.07 -4.26 2.20
C GLN A 52 14.70 -4.46 2.86
N LEU A 53 14.60 -5.36 3.84
CA LEU A 53 13.37 -5.63 4.58
C LEU A 53 12.87 -4.38 5.33
N ASN A 54 13.77 -3.64 5.98
CA ASN A 54 13.43 -2.38 6.62
C ASN A 54 12.91 -1.33 5.62
N ALA A 55 13.53 -1.22 4.44
CA ALA A 55 13.07 -0.32 3.39
C ALA A 55 11.67 -0.71 2.89
N MET A 56 11.40 -2.00 2.71
CA MET A 56 10.08 -2.51 2.34
C MET A 56 9.03 -2.23 3.42
N LYS A 57 9.38 -2.36 4.70
CA LYS A 57 8.49 -2.03 5.83
C LYS A 57 8.08 -0.56 5.81
N ILE A 58 9.04 0.35 5.57
CA ILE A 58 8.79 1.78 5.42
C ILE A 58 7.88 2.07 4.22
N ALA A 59 8.09 1.38 3.09
CA ALA A 59 7.23 1.54 1.92
C ALA A 59 5.77 1.11 2.21
N CYS A 60 5.57 0.05 2.99
CA CYS A 60 4.24 -0.35 3.44
C CYS A 60 3.59 0.74 4.29
N ASP A 61 4.32 1.32 5.23
CA ASP A 61 3.84 2.43 6.06
C ASP A 61 3.44 3.65 5.22
N ALA A 62 4.25 4.01 4.23
CA ALA A 62 3.99 5.15 3.37
C ALA A 62 2.66 5.02 2.62
N VAL A 63 2.36 3.83 2.08
CA VAL A 63 1.11 3.57 1.33
C VAL A 63 -0.11 3.53 2.26
N ILE A 64 0.04 3.00 3.48
CA ILE A 64 -1.03 3.03 4.50
C ILE A 64 -1.35 4.48 4.89
N ILE A 65 -0.32 5.28 5.20
CA ILE A 65 -0.48 6.70 5.54
C ILE A 65 -1.14 7.48 4.39
N LEU A 66 -0.83 7.14 3.14
CA LEU A 66 -1.51 7.73 1.99
C LEU A 66 -3.02 7.44 2.04
N GLY A 67 -3.41 6.17 2.23
CA GLY A 67 -4.81 5.78 2.36
C GLY A 67 -5.54 6.53 3.48
N GLU A 68 -4.93 6.60 4.66
CA GLU A 68 -5.48 7.33 5.82
C GLU A 68 -5.70 8.82 5.51
N ARG A 69 -4.75 9.46 4.81
CA ARG A 69 -4.88 10.87 4.40
C ARG A 69 -6.00 11.09 3.40
N TYR A 70 -6.18 10.18 2.44
CA TYR A 70 -7.29 10.25 1.49
C TYR A 70 -8.63 10.03 2.19
N ALA A 71 -8.70 9.13 3.17
CA ALA A 71 -9.90 8.94 3.99
C ALA A 71 -10.25 10.21 4.77
N ALA A 72 -9.28 10.83 5.42
CA ALA A 72 -9.48 12.08 6.16
C ALA A 72 -9.94 13.22 5.24
N TYR A 73 -9.31 13.38 4.07
CA TYR A 73 -9.67 14.43 3.12
C TYR A 73 -11.04 14.21 2.48
N ALA A 74 -11.41 12.96 2.18
CA ALA A 74 -12.74 12.65 1.67
C ALA A 74 -13.85 13.02 2.68
N ARG A 75 -13.62 12.80 3.99
CA ARG A 75 -14.54 13.26 5.04
C ARG A 75 -14.61 14.78 5.13
N GLU A 76 -13.47 15.47 5.05
CA GLU A 76 -13.43 16.94 5.05
C GLU A 76 -14.23 17.53 3.88
N LEU A 77 -14.13 16.92 2.69
CA LEU A 77 -14.93 17.32 1.53
C LEU A 77 -16.42 17.03 1.76
N ALA A 78 -16.77 15.88 2.34
CA ALA A 78 -18.16 15.51 2.62
C ALA A 78 -18.83 16.49 3.61
N GLU A 79 -18.08 17.03 4.58
CA GLU A 79 -18.57 18.03 5.52
C GLU A 79 -18.94 19.37 4.86
N LYS A 80 -18.28 19.70 3.74
CA LYS A 80 -18.46 20.96 3.00
C LYS A 80 -19.42 20.81 1.82
N GLU A 81 -19.83 19.59 1.50
CA GLU A 81 -20.67 19.28 0.35
C GLU A 81 -22.15 19.53 0.67
N THR A 82 -22.85 20.12 -0.31
CA THR A 82 -24.28 20.48 -0.21
C THR A 82 -25.18 19.51 -0.97
N ASP A 83 -24.66 18.84 -2.00
CA ASP A 83 -25.40 17.76 -2.66
C ASP A 83 -25.30 16.48 -1.81
N GLU A 84 -26.42 16.04 -1.25
CA GLU A 84 -26.49 14.85 -0.41
C GLU A 84 -26.01 13.59 -1.14
N THR A 85 -26.25 13.47 -2.45
CA THR A 85 -25.76 12.33 -3.24
C THR A 85 -24.24 12.31 -3.26
N ARG A 86 -23.61 13.44 -3.60
CA ARG A 86 -22.16 13.55 -3.63
C ARG A 86 -21.51 13.37 -2.26
N LYS A 87 -22.17 13.84 -1.20
CA LYS A 87 -21.73 13.66 0.18
C LYS A 87 -21.68 12.19 0.57
N GLU A 88 -22.70 11.41 0.23
CA GLU A 88 -22.71 9.96 0.45
C GLU A 88 -21.58 9.26 -0.30
N GLU A 89 -21.30 9.66 -1.55
CA GLU A 89 -20.17 9.12 -2.31
C GLU A 89 -18.82 9.40 -1.63
N LEU A 90 -18.61 10.62 -1.12
CA LEU A 90 -17.38 11.00 -0.42
C LEU A 90 -17.20 10.21 0.88
N LEU A 91 -18.28 10.01 1.64
CA LEU A 91 -18.27 9.16 2.82
C LEU A 91 -17.98 7.69 2.47
N GLN A 92 -18.51 7.20 1.34
CA GLN A 92 -18.21 5.86 0.85
C GLN A 92 -16.74 5.71 0.43
N ILE A 93 -16.15 6.73 -0.19
CA ILE A 93 -14.71 6.78 -0.50
C ILE A 93 -13.90 6.71 0.80
N ALA A 94 -14.24 7.52 1.80
CA ALA A 94 -13.58 7.51 3.09
C ALA A 94 -13.63 6.12 3.75
N ALA A 95 -14.81 5.50 3.79
CA ALA A 95 -15.02 4.17 4.35
C ALA A 95 -14.22 3.08 3.60
N ASN A 96 -14.03 3.22 2.29
CA ASN A 96 -13.17 2.31 1.53
C ASN A 96 -11.70 2.49 1.92
N CYS A 97 -11.22 3.74 1.98
CA CYS A 97 -9.84 4.09 2.34
C CYS A 97 -9.48 3.77 3.80
N ASP A 98 -10.46 3.65 4.69
CA ASP A 98 -10.24 3.16 6.07
C ASP A 98 -9.88 1.68 6.12
N VAL A 99 -10.29 0.91 5.11
CA VAL A 99 -10.01 -0.53 5.03
C VAL A 99 -8.77 -0.78 4.16
N VAL A 100 -8.76 -0.27 2.93
CA VAL A 100 -7.65 -0.44 1.99
C VAL A 100 -6.81 0.84 1.93
N PRO A 101 -5.47 0.75 1.92
CA PRO A 101 -4.68 -0.43 1.59
C PRO A 101 -4.16 -1.22 2.81
N ALA A 102 -4.47 -0.80 4.03
CA ALA A 102 -3.98 -1.43 5.26
C ALA A 102 -4.39 -2.90 5.37
N HIS A 103 -5.64 -3.22 5.01
CA HIS A 103 -6.23 -4.55 5.01
C HIS A 103 -6.60 -4.99 3.59
N LYS A 104 -6.84 -6.29 3.42
CA LYS A 104 -7.35 -6.82 2.15
C LYS A 104 -8.75 -6.24 1.83
N PRO A 105 -9.08 -6.02 0.54
CA PRO A 105 -10.41 -5.59 0.15
C PRO A 105 -11.47 -6.66 0.47
N GLN A 106 -12.65 -6.22 0.87
CA GLN A 106 -13.81 -7.05 1.22
C GLN A 106 -14.98 -6.82 0.26
N THR A 107 -14.95 -5.73 -0.50
CA THR A 107 -15.95 -5.37 -1.50
C THR A 107 -15.29 -5.06 -2.84
N TYR A 108 -16.08 -5.06 -3.91
CA TYR A 108 -15.59 -4.69 -5.24
C TYR A 108 -15.04 -3.26 -5.30
N TRP A 109 -15.68 -2.33 -4.57
CA TRP A 109 -15.26 -0.93 -4.49
C TRP A 109 -13.89 -0.80 -3.80
N GLN A 110 -13.68 -1.54 -2.72
CA GLN A 110 -12.39 -1.60 -2.04
C GLN A 110 -11.32 -2.25 -2.93
N ALA A 111 -11.66 -3.24 -3.75
CA ALA A 111 -10.70 -3.84 -4.68
C ALA A 111 -10.23 -2.82 -5.74
N ILE A 112 -11.16 -2.04 -6.32
CA ILE A 112 -10.81 -0.95 -7.24
C ILE A 112 -9.97 0.12 -6.55
N GLN A 113 -10.34 0.52 -5.32
CA GLN A 113 -9.59 1.51 -4.55
C GLN A 113 -8.18 1.02 -4.21
N MET A 114 -8.02 -0.25 -3.84
CA MET A 114 -6.72 -0.90 -3.59
C MET A 114 -5.83 -0.86 -4.84
N TYR A 115 -6.39 -1.20 -6.00
CA TYR A 115 -5.69 -1.09 -7.29
C TYR A 115 -5.20 0.34 -7.54
N TRP A 116 -6.03 1.35 -7.29
CA TRP A 116 -5.65 2.75 -7.46
C TRP A 116 -4.56 3.25 -6.52
N PHE A 117 -4.42 2.66 -5.32
CA PHE A 117 -3.32 3.01 -4.43
C PHE A 117 -1.97 2.39 -4.83
N VAL A 118 -1.98 1.29 -5.60
CA VAL A 118 -0.78 0.52 -5.91
C VAL A 118 -0.20 0.83 -7.30
N GLN A 119 -1.04 1.28 -8.24
CA GLN A 119 -0.66 1.51 -9.64
C GLN A 119 0.17 2.77 -9.89
#